data_AF-A0A540NT29-F1
#
_entry.id   AF-A0A540NT29-F1
#
_cell.length_a   1.000
_cell.length_b   1.000
_cell.length_c   1.000
_cell.angle_alpha   90.00
_cell.angle_beta   90.00
_cell.angle_gamma   90.00
#
_symmetry.space_group_name_H-M   'P 1'
#
loop_
_entity.id
_entity.type
_entity.pdbx_description
1 polymer ?
#
loop_
_entity_poly.entity_id
_entity_poly.type
_entity_poly.pdbx_seq_one_letter_code
_entity_poly.pdbx_strand_id
1 'polypeptide(L)'
;MDIASSSSSAADNPPRREKYDVFISFRGEDTRLGITSHLHAALLQKKIETYIDYKLQSGEEIGPALLQAIEKSTISVIIFSQNYASSTWCLDELVHILKCNKRDGQIVIPVFYDINPSDVRKQHGSYADAFAQLEKRFDNSIDKVHKWRDALTTAANLSGFDYSNKSGTEANLIQKVVDHIWAKMCRESSCDLKGFVGIESRIEQIESLLGIHLPDACITIGIWGMGGIGKTTLAEAVFRRHSSKFEASCFLKNVKENSEQAGGLDHLEKTLFKEILKEEVFLPVGSTFQERFSRIKVLIVLDDVSDSFLMERLTGDHLRYGSGSRIIITTRDRGTLGKTVEEDNIYEVEVLKSDDALQLFYSRAFKDNSTRRTNYKELAEKAVAYAKGVPLALTVLGSLFFNCKSKEEWEDEFKKLKRFPNEDIQKVLRISYDRLRENEKEIFLDIACFHKGKSVVEVKRMLEVRGFFATSGIRILIEMSLISIDSEMETIEMDDLQQEMGRETIEMHDLLQEMGRKIVQEQGNSKC
;
A
#
# COMPACT_ATOMS: atom_id res chain seq x y z
N MET A 1 37.59 41.87 -33.22
CA MET A 1 37.27 40.52 -33.73
C MET A 1 37.84 39.57 -32.72
N ASP A 2 37.04 39.15 -31.75
CA ASP A 2 37.41 38.09 -30.82
C ASP A 2 36.23 37.12 -30.75
N ILE A 3 36.55 35.87 -31.06
CA ILE A 3 35.63 34.78 -31.37
C ILE A 3 35.14 34.20 -30.05
N ALA A 4 33.83 34.33 -29.80
CA ALA A 4 33.16 33.67 -28.68
C ALA A 4 33.14 32.15 -28.92
N SER A 5 33.78 31.39 -28.04
CA SER A 5 33.70 29.93 -28.02
C SER A 5 32.37 29.50 -27.40
N SER A 6 31.55 28.80 -28.19
CA SER A 6 30.32 28.16 -27.72
C SER A 6 30.66 26.92 -26.89
N SER A 7 30.33 26.93 -25.59
CA SER A 7 30.30 25.72 -24.78
C SER A 7 29.03 24.93 -25.10
N SER A 8 29.19 23.71 -25.62
CA SER A 8 28.08 22.79 -25.85
C SER A 8 27.52 22.33 -24.50
N SER A 9 26.22 22.57 -24.28
CA SER A 9 25.47 22.05 -23.14
C SER A 9 25.51 20.51 -23.15
N ALA A 10 26.15 19.94 -22.13
CA ALA A 10 26.07 18.51 -21.85
C ALA A 10 24.61 18.15 -21.51
N ALA A 11 24.06 17.18 -22.23
CA ALA A 11 22.73 16.65 -21.99
C ALA A 11 22.64 16.09 -20.56
N ASP A 12 21.63 16.55 -19.83
CA ASP A 12 21.31 16.18 -18.46
C ASP A 12 20.86 14.71 -18.44
N ASN A 13 21.78 13.80 -18.12
CA ASN A 13 21.45 12.38 -17.91
C ASN A 13 20.80 12.24 -16.53
N PRO A 14 19.64 11.58 -16.40
CA PRO A 14 19.02 11.34 -15.11
C PRO A 14 19.96 10.53 -14.19
N PRO A 15 19.86 10.71 -12.86
CA PRO A 15 20.79 10.10 -11.91
C PRO A 15 20.76 8.57 -12.06
N ARG A 16 21.91 7.98 -12.37
CA ARG A 16 22.08 6.52 -12.40
C ARG A 16 21.77 5.98 -11.00
N ARG A 17 20.66 5.26 -10.86
CA ARG A 17 20.37 4.50 -9.64
C ARG A 17 21.53 3.55 -9.36
N GLU A 18 22.09 3.61 -8.15
CA GLU A 18 23.34 2.93 -7.82
C GLU A 18 23.20 1.44 -7.47
N LYS A 19 21.99 0.86 -7.52
CA LYS A 19 21.68 -0.51 -7.06
C LYS A 19 20.82 -1.27 -8.08
N TYR A 20 21.11 -2.55 -8.27
CA TYR A 20 20.33 -3.47 -9.13
C TYR A 20 19.53 -4.45 -8.26
N ASP A 21 18.37 -4.89 -8.75
CA ASP A 21 17.57 -5.90 -8.06
C ASP A 21 18.13 -7.30 -8.35
N VAL A 22 18.43 -7.58 -9.62
CA VAL A 22 18.89 -8.89 -10.09
C VAL A 22 20.13 -8.77 -10.97
N PHE A 23 21.13 -9.63 -10.74
CA PHE A 23 22.24 -9.90 -11.64
C PHE A 23 22.05 -11.27 -12.31
N ILE A 24 22.27 -11.39 -13.62
CA ILE A 24 22.21 -12.67 -14.33
C ILE A 24 23.60 -13.09 -14.84
N SER A 25 24.14 -14.18 -14.30
CA SER A 25 25.34 -14.86 -14.81
C SER A 25 24.94 -16.00 -15.73
N PHE A 26 25.53 -16.07 -16.92
CA PHE A 26 25.21 -17.07 -17.94
C PHE A 26 26.33 -17.22 -18.97
N ARG A 27 26.35 -18.34 -19.69
CA ARG A 27 27.22 -18.50 -20.85
C ARG A 27 26.57 -17.89 -22.08
N GLY A 28 27.18 -16.80 -22.57
CA GLY A 28 26.70 -16.04 -23.72
C GLY A 28 26.41 -16.85 -24.98
N GLU A 29 27.35 -17.71 -25.36
CA GLU A 29 27.23 -18.54 -26.57
C GLU A 29 26.07 -19.54 -26.49
N ASP A 30 25.74 -20.03 -25.29
CA ASP A 30 24.74 -21.07 -25.12
C ASP A 30 23.31 -20.50 -24.97
N THR A 31 23.16 -19.41 -24.19
CA THR A 31 21.83 -19.03 -23.65
C THR A 31 21.41 -17.59 -23.92
N ARG A 32 22.30 -16.72 -24.44
CA ARG A 32 22.05 -15.28 -24.60
C ARG A 32 20.77 -14.97 -25.38
N LEU A 33 20.61 -15.55 -26.56
CA LEU A 33 19.48 -15.27 -27.45
C LEU A 33 18.23 -16.08 -27.09
N GLY A 34 18.37 -17.12 -26.27
CA GLY A 34 17.28 -18.00 -25.85
C GLY A 34 16.73 -17.62 -24.48
N ILE A 35 16.84 -18.52 -23.50
CA ILE A 35 16.25 -18.33 -22.17
C ILE A 35 16.66 -17.03 -21.47
N THR A 36 17.92 -16.59 -21.62
CA THR A 36 18.41 -15.39 -20.92
C THR A 36 17.73 -14.11 -21.39
N SER A 37 17.51 -13.95 -22.71
CA SER A 37 16.84 -12.77 -23.27
C SER A 37 15.38 -12.71 -22.81
N HIS A 38 14.68 -13.85 -22.79
CA HIS A 38 13.30 -13.93 -22.36
C HIS A 38 13.15 -13.73 -20.84
N LEU A 39 14.06 -14.29 -20.02
CA LEU A 39 14.08 -14.06 -18.58
C LEU A 39 14.30 -12.58 -18.26
N HIS A 40 15.24 -11.93 -18.95
CA HIS A 40 15.47 -10.50 -18.82
C HIS A 40 14.22 -9.67 -19.13
N ALA A 41 13.59 -9.95 -20.27
CA ALA A 41 12.38 -9.25 -20.70
C ALA A 41 11.24 -9.42 -19.69
N ALA A 42 11.06 -10.63 -19.16
CA ALA A 42 10.04 -10.93 -18.16
C ALA A 42 10.29 -10.21 -16.82
N LEU A 43 11.56 -10.13 -16.37
CA LEU A 43 11.94 -9.36 -15.18
C LEU A 43 11.67 -7.86 -15.37
N LEU A 44 12.05 -7.30 -16.53
CA LEU A 44 11.78 -5.89 -16.86
C LEU A 44 10.27 -5.59 -16.96
N GLN A 45 9.46 -6.51 -17.49
CA GLN A 45 7.99 -6.37 -17.51
C GLN A 45 7.37 -6.29 -16.10
N LYS A 46 7.99 -6.96 -15.12
CA LYS A 46 7.64 -6.83 -13.69
C LYS A 46 8.30 -5.63 -13.00
N LYS A 47 9.00 -4.76 -13.75
CA LYS A 47 9.75 -3.60 -13.25
C LYS A 47 10.83 -3.96 -12.23
N ILE A 48 11.47 -5.12 -12.41
CA ILE A 48 12.63 -5.56 -11.64
C ILE A 48 13.88 -5.11 -12.38
N GLU A 49 14.67 -4.22 -11.76
CA GLU A 49 15.88 -3.66 -12.36
C GLU A 49 16.95 -4.76 -12.45
N THR A 50 17.23 -5.21 -13.68
CA THR A 50 18.07 -6.38 -13.91
C THR A 50 19.32 -6.00 -14.70
N TYR A 51 20.49 -6.36 -14.18
CA TYR A 51 21.75 -6.22 -14.87
C TYR A 51 22.09 -7.49 -15.66
N ILE A 52 22.44 -7.31 -16.94
CA ILE A 52 22.94 -8.35 -17.83
C ILE A 52 24.21 -7.87 -18.49
N ASP A 53 25.24 -8.72 -18.46
CA ASP A 53 26.44 -8.46 -19.25
C ASP A 53 26.22 -8.85 -20.73
N TYR A 54 25.96 -7.84 -21.57
CA TYR A 54 25.85 -8.01 -23.02
C TYR A 54 27.22 -8.17 -23.72
N LYS A 55 28.35 -7.99 -23.03
CA LYS A 55 29.70 -7.97 -23.61
C LYS A 55 30.46 -9.31 -23.49
N LEU A 56 29.82 -10.44 -23.77
CA LEU A 56 30.60 -11.67 -24.06
C LEU A 56 31.15 -11.66 -25.49
N GLN A 57 32.16 -10.83 -25.74
CA GLN A 57 33.21 -11.10 -26.74
C GLN A 57 34.56 -11.00 -26.03
N SER A 58 35.16 -12.17 -25.79
CA SER A 58 36.57 -12.47 -25.46
C SER A 58 37.44 -11.37 -24.81
N GLY A 59 37.84 -11.60 -23.55
CA GLY A 59 38.95 -10.91 -22.87
C GLY A 59 39.09 -11.39 -21.42
N GLU A 60 40.31 -11.57 -20.92
CA GLU A 60 40.65 -12.51 -19.83
C GLU A 60 40.42 -12.01 -18.37
N GLU A 61 39.78 -10.86 -18.12
CA GLU A 61 39.56 -10.38 -16.75
C GLU A 61 38.24 -9.62 -16.56
N ILE A 62 37.52 -9.94 -15.47
CA ILE A 62 36.29 -9.24 -15.07
C ILE A 62 36.58 -7.75 -14.88
N GLY A 63 35.91 -6.91 -15.66
CA GLY A 63 36.02 -5.46 -15.52
C GLY A 63 35.52 -4.98 -14.15
N PRO A 64 36.13 -3.94 -13.54
CA PRO A 64 35.72 -3.41 -12.23
C PRO A 64 34.23 -3.03 -12.15
N ALA A 65 33.66 -2.60 -13.27
CA ALA A 65 32.23 -2.27 -13.36
C ALA A 65 31.31 -3.49 -13.18
N LEU A 66 31.75 -4.68 -13.60
CA LEU A 66 30.97 -5.91 -13.48
C LEU A 66 30.99 -6.45 -12.04
N LEU A 67 32.14 -6.41 -11.37
CA LEU A 67 32.24 -6.74 -9.94
C LEU A 67 31.34 -5.81 -9.12
N GLN A 68 31.39 -4.50 -9.40
CA GLN A 68 30.50 -3.55 -8.75
C GLN A 68 29.02 -3.86 -9.01
N ALA A 69 28.64 -4.30 -10.22
CA ALA A 69 27.27 -4.69 -10.50
C ALA A 69 26.84 -5.90 -9.67
N ILE A 70 27.71 -6.92 -9.52
CA ILE A 70 27.45 -8.09 -8.68
C ILE A 70 27.29 -7.67 -7.21
N GLU A 71 28.22 -6.87 -6.67
CA GLU A 71 28.18 -6.39 -5.28
C GLU A 71 26.95 -5.52 -5.00
N LYS A 72 26.48 -4.75 -6.00
CA LYS A 72 25.32 -3.87 -5.90
C LYS A 72 24.00 -4.56 -6.21
N SER A 73 24.00 -5.86 -6.49
CA SER A 73 22.78 -6.62 -6.79
C SER A 73 22.25 -7.33 -5.56
N THR A 74 20.93 -7.32 -5.36
CA THR A 74 20.30 -8.00 -4.20
C THR A 74 20.18 -9.51 -4.43
N ILE A 75 19.90 -9.92 -5.67
CA ILE A 75 19.74 -11.32 -6.07
C ILE A 75 20.68 -11.60 -7.25
N SER A 76 21.36 -12.76 -7.23
CA SER A 76 22.15 -13.27 -8.36
C SER A 76 21.53 -14.56 -8.90
N VAL A 77 21.15 -14.55 -10.18
CA VAL A 77 20.64 -15.71 -10.90
C VAL A 77 21.76 -16.30 -11.75
N ILE A 78 22.02 -17.59 -11.62
CA ILE A 78 23.08 -18.28 -12.36
C ILE A 78 22.42 -19.30 -13.30
N ILE A 79 22.59 -19.12 -14.60
CA ILE A 79 22.07 -20.04 -15.61
C ILE A 79 23.22 -20.98 -16.02
N PHE A 80 23.19 -22.20 -15.49
CA PHE A 80 24.10 -23.26 -15.88
C PHE A 80 23.64 -23.90 -17.19
N SER A 81 24.57 -23.99 -18.14
CA SER A 81 24.40 -24.62 -19.45
C SER A 81 25.53 -25.62 -19.71
N GLN A 82 25.40 -26.44 -20.76
CA GLN A 82 26.37 -27.49 -21.09
C GLN A 82 27.83 -27.01 -21.11
N ASN A 83 28.11 -25.79 -21.62
CA ASN A 83 29.46 -25.27 -21.78
C ASN A 83 29.82 -24.16 -20.77
N TYR A 84 29.04 -23.94 -19.72
CA TYR A 84 29.29 -22.85 -18.77
C TYR A 84 30.71 -22.89 -18.17
N ALA A 85 31.19 -24.06 -17.75
CA ALA A 85 32.51 -24.24 -17.14
C ALA A 85 33.70 -24.08 -18.12
N SER A 86 33.46 -24.01 -19.43
CA SER A 86 34.53 -23.70 -20.40
C SER A 86 34.98 -22.24 -20.34
N SER A 87 34.18 -21.36 -19.74
CA SER A 87 34.46 -19.93 -19.66
C SER A 87 35.06 -19.55 -18.31
N THR A 88 36.33 -19.16 -18.30
CA THR A 88 36.99 -18.63 -17.11
C THR A 88 36.28 -17.40 -16.54
N TRP A 89 35.68 -16.59 -17.42
CA TRP A 89 34.88 -15.43 -17.04
C TRP A 89 33.65 -15.82 -16.21
N CYS A 90 32.83 -16.75 -16.70
CA CYS A 90 31.67 -17.26 -15.96
C CYS A 90 32.08 -17.87 -14.61
N LEU A 91 33.21 -18.58 -14.57
CA LEU A 91 33.73 -19.16 -13.34
C LEU A 91 34.24 -18.10 -12.33
N ASP A 92 34.89 -17.05 -12.81
CA ASP A 92 35.33 -15.93 -11.96
C ASP A 92 34.13 -15.12 -11.43
N GLU A 93 33.07 -14.93 -12.24
CA GLU A 93 31.81 -14.31 -11.80
C GLU A 93 31.17 -15.13 -10.68
N LEU A 94 31.09 -16.45 -10.87
CA LEU A 94 30.51 -17.38 -9.90
C LEU A 94 31.23 -17.33 -8.55
N VAL A 95 32.56 -17.31 -8.56
CA VAL A 95 33.37 -17.17 -7.34
C VAL A 95 33.05 -15.85 -6.63
N HIS A 96 32.91 -14.76 -7.39
CA HIS A 96 32.61 -13.45 -6.82
C HIS A 96 31.18 -13.37 -6.24
N ILE A 97 30.18 -13.89 -6.97
CA ILE A 97 28.79 -14.00 -6.50
C ILE A 97 28.73 -14.76 -5.17
N LEU A 98 29.43 -15.90 -5.06
CA LEU A 98 29.43 -16.67 -3.82
C LEU A 98 30.16 -15.97 -2.67
N LYS A 99 31.13 -15.10 -2.97
CA LYS A 99 31.77 -14.24 -1.98
C LYS A 99 30.77 -13.20 -1.45
N CYS A 100 30.01 -12.55 -2.33
CA CYS A 100 28.96 -11.60 -1.97
C CYS A 100 27.81 -12.28 -1.20
N ASN A 101 27.42 -13.50 -1.58
CA ASN A 101 26.46 -14.31 -0.82
C ASN A 101 26.91 -14.52 0.64
N LYS A 102 28.16 -14.93 0.84
CA LYS A 102 28.71 -15.17 2.19
C LYS A 102 28.92 -13.90 3.00
N ARG A 103 29.35 -12.79 2.38
CA ARG A 103 29.72 -11.54 3.07
C ARG A 103 28.50 -10.65 3.33
N ASP A 104 27.66 -10.48 2.30
CA ASP A 104 26.64 -9.44 2.23
C ASP A 104 25.21 -10.03 2.29
N GLY A 105 25.08 -11.36 2.38
CA GLY A 105 23.79 -12.06 2.44
C GLY A 105 23.03 -12.11 1.11
N GLN A 106 23.71 -11.84 -0.01
CA GLN A 106 23.12 -11.83 -1.34
C GLN A 106 22.46 -13.19 -1.67
N ILE A 107 21.23 -13.16 -2.14
CA ILE A 107 20.51 -14.38 -2.51
C ILE A 107 21.05 -14.92 -3.84
N VAL A 108 21.36 -16.21 -3.89
CA VAL A 108 21.79 -16.90 -5.11
C VAL A 108 20.75 -17.92 -5.55
N ILE A 109 20.37 -17.89 -6.83
CA ILE A 109 19.37 -18.79 -7.43
C ILE A 109 20.01 -19.51 -8.64
N PRO A 110 20.34 -20.80 -8.55
CA PRO A 110 20.80 -21.57 -9.69
C PRO A 110 19.63 -22.02 -10.58
N VAL A 111 19.82 -21.94 -11.89
CA VAL A 111 18.91 -22.44 -12.93
C VAL A 111 19.71 -23.41 -13.80
N PHE A 112 19.34 -24.67 -13.81
CA PHE A 112 20.00 -25.73 -14.58
C PHE A 112 19.26 -25.91 -15.91
N TYR A 113 19.81 -25.31 -16.98
CA TYR A 113 19.20 -25.27 -18.30
C TYR A 113 19.86 -26.29 -19.24
N ASP A 114 19.10 -27.32 -19.64
CA ASP A 114 19.58 -28.42 -20.48
C ASP A 114 20.87 -29.11 -19.94
N ILE A 115 21.08 -29.06 -18.62
CA ILE A 115 22.21 -29.70 -17.93
C ILE A 115 21.74 -30.33 -16.62
N ASN A 116 22.20 -31.54 -16.32
CA ASN A 116 21.84 -32.20 -15.07
C ASN A 116 22.54 -31.52 -13.88
N PRO A 117 21.83 -31.13 -12.81
CA PRO A 117 22.45 -30.57 -11.60
C PRO A 117 23.59 -31.43 -11.02
N SER A 118 23.52 -32.76 -11.18
CA SER A 118 24.59 -33.66 -10.71
C SER A 118 25.90 -33.47 -11.48
N ASP A 119 25.82 -33.15 -12.76
CA ASP A 119 26.99 -32.97 -13.62
C ASP A 119 27.69 -31.65 -13.30
N VAL A 120 26.93 -30.60 -12.97
CA VAL A 120 27.50 -29.34 -12.45
C VAL A 120 28.12 -29.55 -11.07
N ARG A 121 27.42 -30.25 -10.17
CA ARG A 121 27.83 -30.46 -8.76
C ARG A 121 29.07 -31.33 -8.62
N LYS A 122 29.16 -32.39 -9.43
CA LYS A 122 30.29 -33.35 -9.40
C LYS A 122 31.30 -33.10 -10.51
N GLN A 123 31.07 -32.08 -11.35
CA GLN A 123 31.87 -31.73 -12.53
C GLN A 123 32.11 -32.94 -13.45
N HIS A 124 31.03 -33.64 -13.82
CA HIS A 124 31.04 -34.76 -14.78
C HIS A 124 30.63 -34.29 -16.19
N GLY A 125 30.75 -35.17 -17.19
CA GLY A 125 30.36 -34.88 -18.56
C GLY A 125 31.17 -33.73 -19.16
N SER A 126 30.51 -32.78 -19.83
CA SER A 126 31.16 -31.63 -20.47
C SER A 126 31.96 -30.76 -19.49
N TYR A 127 31.57 -30.74 -18.21
CA TYR A 127 32.30 -30.01 -17.18
C TYR A 127 33.64 -30.70 -16.86
N ALA A 128 33.70 -32.04 -16.89
CA ALA A 128 34.96 -32.77 -16.71
C ALA A 128 35.95 -32.43 -17.83
N ASP A 129 35.48 -32.44 -19.08
CA ASP A 129 36.28 -32.10 -20.24
C ASP A 129 36.79 -30.65 -20.19
N ALA A 130 35.92 -29.71 -19.79
CA ALA A 130 36.30 -28.31 -19.60
C ALA A 130 37.38 -28.15 -18.52
N PHE A 131 37.23 -28.82 -17.37
CA PHE A 131 38.22 -28.76 -16.30
C PHE A 131 39.55 -29.42 -16.67
N ALA A 132 39.54 -30.52 -17.43
CA ALA A 132 40.77 -31.13 -17.93
C ALA A 132 41.57 -30.17 -18.84
N GLN A 133 40.89 -29.32 -19.60
CA GLN A 133 41.54 -28.27 -20.39
C GLN A 133 42.04 -27.11 -19.52
N LEU A 134 41.24 -26.68 -18.54
CA LEU A 134 41.62 -25.61 -17.62
C LEU A 134 42.82 -25.99 -16.74
N GLU A 135 42.90 -27.24 -16.26
CA GLU A 135 44.04 -27.74 -15.49
C GLU A 135 45.34 -27.68 -16.31
N LYS A 136 45.29 -28.05 -17.59
CA LYS A 136 46.43 -27.91 -18.50
C LYS A 136 46.81 -26.46 -18.77
N ARG A 137 45.82 -25.57 -18.92
CA ARG A 137 46.04 -24.15 -19.21
C ARG A 137 46.56 -23.37 -18.00
N PHE A 138 46.15 -23.76 -16.80
CA PHE A 138 46.45 -23.08 -15.54
C PHE A 138 47.33 -23.94 -14.61
N ASP A 139 48.24 -24.73 -15.17
CA ASP A 139 49.14 -25.62 -14.40
C ASP A 139 49.93 -24.83 -13.32
N ASN A 140 50.36 -23.61 -13.64
CA ASN A 140 51.06 -22.72 -12.72
C ASN A 140 50.14 -22.00 -11.69
N SER A 141 48.83 -22.18 -11.79
CA SER A 141 47.80 -21.48 -10.99
C SER A 141 46.66 -22.43 -10.60
N ILE A 142 47.01 -23.67 -10.21
CA ILE A 142 46.04 -24.73 -9.93
C ILE A 142 45.05 -24.37 -8.81
N ASP A 143 45.47 -23.52 -7.85
CA ASP A 143 44.61 -22.99 -6.78
C ASP A 143 43.39 -22.24 -7.34
N LYS A 144 43.51 -21.60 -8.50
CA LYS A 144 42.39 -20.92 -9.16
C LYS A 144 41.37 -21.93 -9.66
N VAL A 145 41.84 -23.05 -10.21
CA VAL A 145 40.99 -24.15 -10.70
C VAL A 145 40.25 -24.82 -9.54
N HIS A 146 40.93 -25.03 -8.40
CA HIS A 146 40.28 -25.56 -7.20
C HIS A 146 39.16 -24.63 -6.69
N LYS A 147 39.38 -23.32 -6.65
CA LYS A 147 38.34 -22.34 -6.29
C LYS A 147 37.13 -22.41 -7.22
N TRP A 148 37.34 -22.59 -8.52
CA TRP A 148 36.25 -22.76 -9.48
C TRP A 148 35.45 -24.05 -9.25
N ARG A 149 36.13 -25.17 -8.97
CA ARG A 149 35.47 -26.44 -8.63
C ARG A 149 34.62 -26.32 -7.36
N ASP A 150 35.17 -25.69 -6.32
CA ASP A 150 34.46 -25.46 -5.06
C ASP A 150 33.24 -24.54 -5.23
N ALA A 151 33.38 -23.50 -6.05
CA ALA A 151 32.30 -22.56 -6.36
C ALA A 151 31.15 -23.26 -7.09
N LEU A 152 31.42 -24.06 -8.12
CA LEU A 152 30.40 -24.85 -8.82
C LEU A 152 29.71 -25.84 -7.90
N THR A 153 30.47 -26.55 -7.07
CA THR A 153 29.92 -27.49 -6.09
C THR A 153 29.01 -26.77 -5.10
N THR A 154 29.44 -25.63 -4.58
CA THR A 154 28.65 -24.81 -3.64
C THR A 154 27.36 -24.31 -4.28
N ALA A 155 27.45 -23.69 -5.46
CA ALA A 155 26.28 -23.14 -6.15
C ALA A 155 25.28 -24.23 -6.57
N ALA A 156 25.77 -25.39 -7.03
CA ALA A 156 24.92 -26.51 -7.42
C ALA A 156 24.28 -27.27 -6.24
N ASN A 157 24.70 -26.98 -5.00
CA ASN A 157 24.05 -27.47 -3.78
C ASN A 157 22.94 -26.54 -3.28
N LEU A 158 22.81 -25.32 -3.83
CA LEU A 158 21.73 -24.41 -3.48
C LEU A 158 20.40 -24.86 -4.13
N SER A 159 19.29 -24.53 -3.47
CA SER A 159 17.95 -24.75 -4.02
C SER A 159 17.73 -23.89 -5.25
N GLY A 160 17.40 -24.52 -6.38
CA GLY A 160 17.22 -23.85 -7.67
C GLY A 160 16.17 -24.50 -8.57
N PHE A 161 16.21 -24.14 -9.85
CA PHE A 161 15.27 -24.64 -10.85
C PHE A 161 15.97 -25.62 -11.79
N ASP A 162 15.42 -26.82 -11.92
CA ASP A 162 15.95 -27.85 -12.81
C ASP A 162 15.07 -27.98 -14.06
N TYR A 163 15.68 -27.78 -15.24
CA TYR A 163 15.06 -27.97 -16.54
C TYR A 163 15.74 -29.08 -17.36
N SER A 164 16.62 -29.87 -16.75
CA SER A 164 17.33 -30.97 -17.42
C SER A 164 16.40 -32.02 -18.05
N ASN A 165 15.26 -32.29 -17.40
CA ASN A 165 14.28 -33.26 -17.87
C ASN A 165 13.25 -32.67 -18.85
N LYS A 166 13.36 -31.39 -19.23
CA LYS A 166 12.41 -30.69 -20.12
C LYS A 166 10.95 -30.86 -19.71
N SER A 167 10.69 -30.95 -18.41
CA SER A 167 9.34 -31.10 -17.86
C SER A 167 8.60 -29.77 -17.95
N GLY A 168 7.99 -29.49 -19.11
CA GLY A 168 7.28 -28.25 -19.42
C GLY A 168 7.96 -27.45 -20.53
N THR A 169 7.59 -26.18 -20.68
CA THR A 169 8.17 -25.25 -21.64
C THR A 169 9.16 -24.31 -20.97
N GLU A 170 10.07 -23.72 -21.75
CA GLU A 170 10.97 -22.66 -21.27
C GLU A 170 10.20 -21.47 -20.67
N ALA A 171 9.04 -21.14 -21.25
CA ALA A 171 8.16 -20.09 -20.73
C ALA A 171 7.68 -20.39 -19.31
N ASN A 172 7.31 -21.64 -19.01
CA ASN A 172 6.90 -22.04 -17.66
C ASN A 172 8.06 -21.95 -16.66
N LEU A 173 9.28 -22.28 -17.09
CA LEU A 173 10.48 -22.12 -16.27
C LEU A 173 10.75 -20.65 -15.96
N ILE A 174 10.74 -19.79 -16.98
CA ILE A 174 10.94 -18.34 -16.83
C ILE A 174 9.91 -17.77 -15.84
N GLN A 175 8.64 -18.10 -16.02
CA GLN A 175 7.57 -17.63 -15.14
C GLN A 175 7.81 -18.05 -13.68
N LYS A 176 8.17 -19.32 -13.44
CA LYS A 176 8.51 -19.83 -12.10
C LYS A 176 9.70 -19.10 -11.47
N VAL A 177 10.75 -18.84 -12.25
CA VAL A 177 11.94 -18.10 -11.79
C VAL A 177 11.57 -16.68 -11.42
N VAL A 178 10.84 -15.98 -12.30
CA VAL A 178 10.38 -14.60 -12.09
C VAL A 178 9.48 -14.50 -10.85
N ASP A 179 8.52 -15.41 -10.68
CA ASP A 179 7.63 -15.43 -9.52
C ASP A 179 8.38 -15.72 -8.21
N HIS A 180 9.41 -16.57 -8.26
CA HIS A 180 10.25 -16.85 -7.10
C HIS A 180 11.13 -15.66 -6.71
N ILE A 181 11.74 -14.98 -7.68
CA ILE A 181 12.50 -13.75 -7.47
C ILE A 181 11.60 -12.69 -6.85
N TRP A 182 10.42 -12.49 -7.44
CA TRP A 182 9.43 -11.54 -6.96
C TRP A 182 9.00 -11.82 -5.52
N ALA A 183 8.71 -13.09 -5.19
CA ALA A 183 8.33 -13.48 -3.84
C ALA A 183 9.44 -13.26 -2.81
N LYS A 184 10.72 -13.38 -3.21
CA LYS A 184 11.86 -13.06 -2.33
C LYS A 184 12.02 -11.56 -2.12
N MET A 185 11.92 -10.76 -3.18
CA MET A 185 11.94 -9.31 -3.07
C MET A 185 10.84 -8.77 -2.16
N CYS A 186 9.61 -9.32 -2.27
CA CYS A 186 8.49 -8.92 -1.41
C CYS A 186 8.72 -9.20 0.09
N ARG A 187 9.54 -10.21 0.43
CA ARG A 187 9.88 -10.52 1.84
C ARG A 187 10.95 -9.59 2.38
N GLU A 188 11.89 -9.17 1.54
CA GLU A 188 12.96 -8.24 1.93
C GLU A 188 12.47 -6.79 1.96
N SER A 189 11.52 -6.44 1.10
CA SER A 189 10.74 -5.21 1.22
C SER A 189 9.69 -5.39 2.32
N SER A 190 10.09 -5.45 3.59
CA SER A 190 9.14 -5.13 4.65
C SER A 190 8.60 -3.74 4.30
N CYS A 191 7.33 -3.65 3.88
CA CYS A 191 6.71 -2.37 3.57
C CYS A 191 6.90 -1.51 4.81
N ASP A 192 7.80 -0.52 4.73
CA ASP A 192 8.11 0.33 5.86
C ASP A 192 6.82 1.09 6.18
N LEU A 193 6.01 0.56 7.11
CA LEU A 193 4.85 1.23 7.69
C LEU A 193 5.32 2.35 8.64
N LYS A 194 6.56 2.83 8.48
CA LYS A 194 7.13 3.95 9.24
C LYS A 194 6.23 5.17 9.07
N GLY A 195 5.57 5.54 10.16
CA GLY A 195 4.66 6.68 10.23
C GLY A 195 3.18 6.31 10.42
N PHE A 196 2.82 5.03 10.33
CA PHE A 196 1.51 4.56 10.75
C PHE A 196 1.54 4.13 12.22
N VAL A 197 0.52 4.54 12.99
CA VAL A 197 0.41 4.27 14.43
C VAL A 197 -0.95 3.66 14.73
N GLY A 198 -0.99 2.55 15.47
CA GLY A 198 -2.24 1.95 15.94
C GLY A 198 -3.14 1.33 14.87
N ILE A 199 -2.62 1.09 13.66
CA ILE A 199 -3.42 0.55 12.55
C ILE A 199 -3.20 -0.94 12.27
N GLU A 200 -2.21 -1.58 12.91
CA GLU A 200 -1.82 -2.95 12.57
C GLU A 200 -2.96 -3.96 12.76
N SER A 201 -3.62 -3.92 13.92
CA SER A 201 -4.79 -4.77 14.20
C SER A 201 -5.96 -4.53 13.23
N ARG A 202 -6.12 -3.30 12.75
CA ARG A 202 -7.17 -2.93 11.78
C ARG A 202 -6.83 -3.42 10.38
N ILE A 203 -5.54 -3.38 10.02
CA ILE A 203 -5.04 -3.99 8.78
C ILE A 203 -5.36 -5.48 8.82
N GLU A 204 -5.04 -6.19 9.90
CA GLU A 204 -5.32 -7.63 10.05
C GLU A 204 -6.82 -7.95 9.92
N GLN A 205 -7.70 -7.11 10.50
CA GLN A 205 -9.16 -7.25 10.34
C GLN A 205 -9.59 -7.09 8.89
N ILE A 206 -9.09 -6.06 8.19
CA ILE A 206 -9.38 -5.84 6.76
C ILE A 206 -8.79 -6.97 5.90
N GLU A 207 -7.60 -7.48 6.23
CA GLU A 207 -6.98 -8.61 5.54
C GLU A 207 -7.84 -9.88 5.66
N SER A 208 -8.43 -10.10 6.84
CA SER A 208 -9.36 -11.19 7.09
C SER A 208 -10.63 -11.05 6.26
N LEU A 209 -11.26 -9.86 6.25
CA LEU A 209 -12.43 -9.58 5.44
C LEU A 209 -12.12 -9.73 3.94
N LEU A 210 -10.96 -9.23 3.51
CA LEU A 210 -10.50 -9.36 2.14
C LEU A 210 -10.27 -10.82 1.78
N GLY A 211 -10.06 -11.72 2.75
CA GLY A 211 -9.72 -13.11 2.49
C GLY A 211 -8.54 -13.21 1.53
N ILE A 212 -7.45 -12.45 1.77
CA ILE A 212 -6.33 -12.29 0.82
C ILE A 212 -5.71 -13.62 0.38
N HIS A 213 -5.91 -14.68 1.16
CA HIS A 213 -5.43 -16.03 0.92
C HIS A 213 -6.44 -16.94 0.17
N LEU A 214 -7.67 -16.48 -0.07
CA LEU A 214 -8.73 -17.23 -0.76
C LEU A 214 -8.64 -17.06 -2.30
N PRO A 215 -8.55 -18.16 -3.08
CA PRO A 215 -8.32 -18.10 -4.52
C PRO A 215 -9.57 -17.80 -5.39
N ASP A 216 -10.79 -18.00 -4.88
CA ASP A 216 -11.92 -18.30 -5.78
C ASP A 216 -12.95 -17.17 -6.01
N ALA A 217 -12.79 -15.98 -5.40
CA ALA A 217 -13.74 -14.87 -5.61
C ALA A 217 -13.07 -13.50 -5.73
N CYS A 218 -13.75 -12.58 -6.42
CA CYS A 218 -13.48 -11.13 -6.35
C CYS A 218 -14.24 -10.57 -5.14
N ILE A 219 -13.53 -10.00 -4.18
CA ILE A 219 -14.13 -9.50 -2.93
C ILE A 219 -14.01 -7.98 -2.89
N THR A 220 -15.13 -7.31 -2.62
CA THR A 220 -15.21 -5.86 -2.46
C THR A 220 -15.50 -5.54 -1.01
N ILE A 221 -14.75 -4.62 -0.42
CA ILE A 221 -14.94 -4.13 0.95
C ILE A 221 -15.17 -2.63 0.96
N GLY A 222 -16.12 -2.21 1.78
CA GLY A 222 -16.42 -0.81 2.04
C GLY A 222 -15.84 -0.38 3.39
N ILE A 223 -14.87 0.53 3.38
CA ILE A 223 -14.36 1.18 4.60
C ILE A 223 -15.15 2.46 4.81
N TRP A 224 -15.93 2.52 5.89
CA TRP A 224 -16.84 3.62 6.19
C TRP A 224 -16.52 4.29 7.55
N GLY A 225 -16.95 5.54 7.72
CA GLY A 225 -16.80 6.28 8.98
C GLY A 225 -16.66 7.79 8.81
N MET A 226 -16.52 8.50 9.93
CA MET A 226 -16.47 9.97 10.01
C MET A 226 -15.29 10.58 9.20
N GLY A 227 -15.44 11.84 8.78
CA GLY A 227 -14.33 12.62 8.21
C GLY A 227 -13.12 12.69 9.15
N GLY A 228 -11.91 12.51 8.61
CA GLY A 228 -10.67 12.58 9.40
C GLY A 228 -10.35 11.38 10.29
N ILE A 229 -11.18 10.33 10.28
CA ILE A 229 -11.00 9.12 11.11
C ILE A 229 -9.87 8.18 10.64
N GLY A 230 -9.30 8.41 9.44
CA GLY A 230 -8.17 7.64 8.91
C GLY A 230 -8.50 6.56 7.87
N LYS A 231 -9.69 6.58 7.24
CA LYS A 231 -10.07 5.62 6.19
C LYS A 231 -9.05 5.52 5.04
N THR A 232 -8.69 6.66 4.45
CA THR A 232 -7.70 6.76 3.36
C THR A 232 -6.35 6.19 3.79
N THR A 233 -5.92 6.54 5.00
CA THR A 233 -4.67 6.07 5.61
C THR A 233 -4.67 4.55 5.79
N LEU A 234 -5.78 3.98 6.23
CA LEU A 234 -5.95 2.54 6.41
C LEU A 234 -5.94 1.79 5.06
N ALA A 235 -6.69 2.29 4.07
CA ALA A 235 -6.70 1.72 2.72
C ALA A 235 -5.31 1.81 2.05
N GLU A 236 -4.58 2.92 2.24
CA GLU A 236 -3.21 3.08 1.74
C GLU A 236 -2.22 2.11 2.40
N ALA A 237 -2.36 1.86 3.70
CA ALA A 237 -1.51 0.88 4.38
C ALA A 237 -1.73 -0.55 3.84
N VAL A 238 -3.00 -0.97 3.69
CA VAL A 238 -3.36 -2.27 3.11
C VAL A 238 -2.86 -2.38 1.67
N PHE A 239 -3.05 -1.33 0.86
CA PHE A 239 -2.58 -1.29 -0.53
C PHE A 239 -1.06 -1.44 -0.61
N ARG A 240 -0.30 -0.67 0.17
CA ARG A 240 1.17 -0.76 0.17
C ARG A 240 1.67 -2.14 0.59
N ARG A 241 0.99 -2.78 1.54
CA ARG A 241 1.35 -4.11 2.07
C ARG A 241 1.05 -5.26 1.10
N HIS A 242 0.10 -5.08 0.18
CA HIS A 242 -0.38 -6.18 -0.65
C HIS A 242 -0.34 -5.96 -2.15
N SER A 243 -0.15 -4.75 -2.65
CA SER A 243 -0.14 -4.44 -4.09
C SER A 243 0.77 -5.38 -4.88
N SER A 244 1.92 -5.76 -4.31
CA SER A 244 2.87 -6.68 -4.94
C SER A 244 2.35 -8.12 -5.09
N LYS A 245 1.32 -8.54 -4.34
CA LYS A 245 0.74 -9.89 -4.43
C LYS A 245 -0.27 -10.04 -5.59
N PHE A 246 -0.53 -8.98 -6.33
CA PHE A 246 -1.49 -8.92 -7.43
C PHE A 246 -0.77 -8.67 -8.75
N GLU A 247 -1.38 -9.07 -9.87
CA GLU A 247 -0.81 -8.89 -11.21
C GLU A 247 -0.82 -7.42 -11.64
N ALA A 248 -1.86 -6.70 -11.20
CA ALA A 248 -1.95 -5.26 -11.29
C ALA A 248 -2.59 -4.66 -10.04
N SER A 249 -2.26 -3.41 -9.75
CA SER A 249 -2.79 -2.71 -8.58
C SER A 249 -3.00 -1.24 -8.91
N CYS A 250 -4.14 -0.67 -8.52
CA CYS A 250 -4.45 0.73 -8.77
C CYS A 250 -4.98 1.40 -7.52
N PHE A 251 -4.47 2.58 -7.19
CA PHE A 251 -5.00 3.44 -6.14
C PHE A 251 -5.51 4.73 -6.76
N LEU A 252 -6.83 4.90 -6.80
CA LEU A 252 -7.47 6.14 -7.21
C LEU A 252 -7.78 6.99 -5.98
N LYS A 253 -6.97 8.04 -5.76
CA LYS A 253 -7.13 9.01 -4.67
C LYS A 253 -8.24 10.01 -4.99
N ASN A 254 -8.96 10.48 -3.96
CA ASN A 254 -9.96 11.54 -4.04
C ASN A 254 -10.93 11.40 -5.23
N VAL A 255 -11.54 10.22 -5.39
CA VAL A 255 -12.41 9.88 -6.52
C VAL A 255 -13.53 10.90 -6.68
N LYS A 256 -14.18 11.31 -5.58
CA LYS A 256 -15.20 12.36 -5.61
C LYS A 256 -14.70 13.65 -6.25
N GLU A 257 -13.66 14.27 -5.67
CA GLU A 257 -13.12 15.56 -6.13
C GLU A 257 -12.68 15.49 -7.59
N ASN A 258 -12.02 14.40 -7.98
CA ASN A 258 -11.57 14.20 -9.35
C ASN A 258 -12.73 13.97 -10.33
N SER A 259 -13.83 13.35 -9.89
CA SER A 259 -15.00 13.10 -10.76
C SER A 259 -15.82 14.36 -11.05
N GLU A 260 -15.82 15.33 -10.14
CA GLU A 260 -16.57 16.60 -10.27
C GLU A 260 -15.89 17.58 -11.26
N GLN A 261 -14.63 17.32 -11.64
CA GLN A 261 -13.91 18.11 -12.65
C GLN A 261 -14.41 17.82 -14.07
N ALA A 262 -14.23 18.77 -14.98
CA ALA A 262 -14.65 18.62 -16.38
C ALA A 262 -13.94 17.42 -17.05
N GLY A 263 -14.70 16.39 -17.43
CA GLY A 263 -14.17 15.14 -17.99
C GLY A 263 -13.46 14.23 -16.98
N GLY A 264 -13.57 14.53 -15.69
CA GLY A 264 -12.84 13.86 -14.61
C GLY A 264 -13.17 12.37 -14.46
N LEU A 265 -14.44 12.00 -14.66
CA LEU A 265 -14.87 10.60 -14.60
C LEU A 265 -14.23 9.75 -15.72
N ASP A 266 -14.19 10.26 -16.95
CA ASP A 266 -13.53 9.59 -18.07
C ASP A 266 -12.01 9.48 -17.83
N HIS A 267 -11.41 10.48 -17.18
CA HIS A 267 -10.00 10.46 -16.80
C HIS A 267 -9.70 9.40 -15.74
N LEU A 268 -10.53 9.29 -14.69
CA LEU A 268 -10.40 8.25 -13.66
C LEU A 268 -10.50 6.85 -14.27
N GLU A 269 -11.47 6.65 -15.16
CA GLU A 269 -11.68 5.39 -15.86
C GLU A 269 -10.48 5.03 -16.75
N LYS A 270 -9.96 5.97 -17.53
CA LYS A 270 -8.75 5.77 -18.34
C LYS A 270 -7.51 5.48 -17.49
N THR A 271 -7.40 6.13 -16.33
CA THR A 271 -6.30 5.91 -15.39
C THR A 271 -6.35 4.48 -14.83
N LEU A 272 -7.54 4.02 -14.42
CA LEU A 272 -7.75 2.66 -13.96
C LEU A 272 -7.33 1.64 -15.02
N PHE A 273 -7.75 1.83 -16.28
CA PHE A 273 -7.42 0.89 -17.35
C PHE A 273 -5.96 0.90 -17.71
N LYS A 274 -5.33 2.07 -17.73
CA LYS A 274 -3.89 2.19 -17.98
C LYS A 274 -3.08 1.46 -16.92
N GLU A 275 -3.44 1.59 -15.64
CA GLU A 275 -2.74 0.91 -14.55
C GLU A 275 -2.94 -0.61 -14.56
N ILE A 276 -4.15 -1.08 -14.90
CA ILE A 276 -4.44 -2.52 -14.93
C ILE A 276 -3.88 -3.20 -16.18
N LEU A 277 -4.07 -2.62 -17.36
CA LEU A 277 -3.67 -3.22 -18.63
C LEU A 277 -2.24 -2.88 -19.04
N LYS A 278 -1.62 -1.87 -18.41
CA LYS A 278 -0.30 -1.33 -18.77
C LYS A 278 -0.19 -0.86 -20.23
N GLU A 279 -1.33 -0.57 -20.86
CA GLU A 279 -1.46 -0.10 -22.24
C GLU A 279 -2.21 1.24 -22.26
N GLU A 280 -1.90 2.12 -23.23
CA GLU A 280 -2.71 3.32 -23.43
C GLU A 280 -4.01 2.95 -24.14
N VAL A 281 -5.12 3.02 -23.39
CA VAL A 281 -6.45 2.72 -23.90
C VAL A 281 -7.06 3.98 -24.53
N PHE A 282 -7.12 4.01 -25.86
CA PHE A 282 -7.70 5.12 -26.64
C PHE A 282 -9.18 4.93 -27.01
N LEU A 283 -9.78 3.77 -26.73
CA LEU A 283 -11.12 3.41 -27.19
C LEU A 283 -12.14 3.34 -26.04
N PRO A 284 -13.43 3.61 -26.31
CA PRO A 284 -14.50 3.45 -25.32
C PRO A 284 -14.62 1.99 -24.88
N VAL A 285 -15.00 1.80 -23.62
CA VAL A 285 -15.18 0.48 -22.99
C VAL A 285 -16.21 -0.34 -23.75
N GLY A 286 -15.73 -1.29 -24.54
CA GLY A 286 -16.54 -2.35 -25.14
C GLY A 286 -16.34 -3.69 -24.43
N SER A 287 -17.10 -4.71 -24.84
CA SER A 287 -17.05 -6.08 -24.33
C SER A 287 -15.64 -6.69 -24.29
N THR A 288 -14.77 -6.29 -25.22
CA THR A 288 -13.37 -6.77 -25.31
C THR A 288 -12.52 -6.43 -24.08
N PHE A 289 -12.78 -5.32 -23.40
CA PHE A 289 -12.05 -4.95 -22.18
C PHE A 289 -12.50 -5.78 -20.98
N GLN A 290 -13.78 -6.12 -20.90
CA GLN A 290 -14.36 -6.91 -19.82
C GLN A 290 -13.70 -8.31 -19.75
N GLU A 291 -13.54 -8.96 -20.91
CA GLU A 291 -12.88 -10.27 -20.99
C GLU A 291 -11.39 -10.23 -20.62
N ARG A 292 -10.74 -9.06 -20.75
CA ARG A 292 -9.34 -8.88 -20.34
C ARG A 292 -9.25 -8.67 -18.83
N PHE A 293 -10.10 -7.81 -18.25
CA PHE A 293 -10.16 -7.62 -16.80
C PHE A 293 -10.45 -8.92 -16.06
N SER A 294 -11.31 -9.77 -16.62
CA SER A 294 -11.69 -11.05 -16.01
C SER A 294 -10.56 -12.08 -15.95
N ARG A 295 -9.40 -11.80 -16.53
CA ARG A 295 -8.21 -12.67 -16.53
C ARG A 295 -7.09 -12.17 -15.63
N ILE A 296 -7.21 -10.95 -15.11
CA ILE A 296 -6.14 -10.29 -14.34
C ILE A 296 -6.57 -10.24 -12.88
N LYS A 297 -5.73 -10.76 -12.00
CA LYS A 297 -5.90 -10.64 -10.55
C LYS A 297 -5.46 -9.24 -10.09
N VAL A 298 -6.40 -8.40 -9.66
CA VAL A 298 -6.14 -6.98 -9.34
C VAL A 298 -6.38 -6.61 -7.87
N LEU A 299 -5.65 -5.61 -7.37
CA LEU A 299 -5.96 -4.90 -6.13
C LEU A 299 -6.31 -3.43 -6.44
N ILE A 300 -7.54 -3.03 -6.20
CA ILE A 300 -8.02 -1.67 -6.49
C ILE A 300 -8.42 -0.98 -5.20
N VAL A 301 -8.00 0.27 -5.02
CA VAL A 301 -8.51 1.17 -3.98
C VAL A 301 -9.18 2.36 -4.63
N LEU A 302 -10.44 2.58 -4.27
CA LEU A 302 -11.22 3.76 -4.62
C LEU A 302 -11.41 4.62 -3.37
N ASP A 303 -10.71 5.74 -3.30
CA ASP A 303 -10.70 6.58 -2.11
C ASP A 303 -11.67 7.77 -2.21
N ASP A 304 -12.45 7.97 -1.14
CA ASP A 304 -13.46 9.02 -0.98
C ASP A 304 -14.52 8.98 -2.08
N VAL A 305 -15.22 7.84 -2.22
CA VAL A 305 -16.34 7.69 -3.15
C VAL A 305 -17.64 8.13 -2.50
N SER A 306 -18.42 8.95 -3.20
CA SER A 306 -19.60 9.62 -2.63
C SER A 306 -20.91 9.33 -3.35
N ASP A 307 -20.88 8.53 -4.43
CA ASP A 307 -22.05 8.21 -5.25
C ASP A 307 -21.97 6.74 -5.70
N SER A 308 -23.10 6.04 -5.58
CA SER A 308 -23.31 4.70 -6.11
C SER A 308 -23.06 4.59 -7.62
N PHE A 309 -23.36 5.63 -8.41
CA PHE A 309 -23.13 5.63 -9.86
C PHE A 309 -21.62 5.60 -10.19
N LEU A 310 -20.80 6.32 -9.43
CA LEU A 310 -19.34 6.29 -9.59
C LEU A 310 -18.79 4.90 -9.27
N MET A 311 -19.31 4.26 -8.21
CA MET A 311 -18.94 2.89 -7.87
C MET A 311 -19.35 1.91 -8.97
N GLU A 312 -20.60 1.98 -9.43
CA GLU A 312 -21.10 1.11 -10.49
C GLU A 312 -20.27 1.28 -11.76
N ARG A 313 -19.86 2.50 -12.12
CA ARG A 313 -19.03 2.72 -13.31
C ARG A 313 -17.58 2.25 -13.17
N LEU A 314 -17.00 2.30 -11.97
CA LEU A 314 -15.59 1.91 -11.71
C LEU A 314 -15.41 0.46 -11.26
N THR A 315 -16.47 -0.19 -10.76
CA THR A 315 -16.41 -1.53 -10.14
C THR A 315 -17.60 -2.44 -10.47
N GLY A 316 -18.58 -1.95 -11.23
CA GLY A 316 -19.80 -2.69 -11.53
C GLY A 316 -19.58 -3.91 -12.43
N ASP A 317 -20.69 -4.60 -12.71
CA ASP A 317 -20.74 -5.87 -13.43
C ASP A 317 -20.13 -5.82 -14.84
N HIS A 318 -19.95 -4.64 -15.40
CA HIS A 318 -19.30 -4.43 -16.70
C HIS A 318 -17.76 -4.52 -16.62
N LEU A 319 -17.13 -4.55 -15.44
CA LEU A 319 -15.67 -4.58 -15.28
C LEU A 319 -15.12 -5.86 -14.64
N ARG A 320 -15.94 -6.92 -14.54
CA ARG A 320 -15.62 -8.23 -13.94
C ARG A 320 -14.12 -8.55 -13.92
N TYR A 321 -13.51 -8.45 -12.74
CA TYR A 321 -12.10 -8.72 -12.54
C TYR A 321 -11.82 -10.22 -12.37
N GLY A 322 -10.56 -10.62 -12.56
CA GLY A 322 -10.14 -12.00 -12.43
C GLY A 322 -10.35 -12.56 -11.01
N SER A 323 -10.43 -13.89 -10.91
CA SER A 323 -10.56 -14.57 -9.62
C SER A 323 -9.42 -14.19 -8.68
N GLY A 324 -9.72 -14.03 -7.40
CA GLY A 324 -8.76 -13.58 -6.40
C GLY A 324 -8.52 -12.06 -6.40
N SER A 325 -9.25 -11.28 -7.19
CA SER A 325 -9.18 -9.81 -7.16
C SER A 325 -9.78 -9.21 -5.89
N ARG A 326 -9.30 -8.04 -5.50
CA ARG A 326 -9.69 -7.35 -4.27
C ARG A 326 -9.95 -5.87 -4.54
N ILE A 327 -11.10 -5.38 -4.09
CA ILE A 327 -11.49 -3.99 -4.26
C ILE A 327 -11.78 -3.39 -2.87
N ILE A 328 -11.19 -2.24 -2.59
CA ILE A 328 -11.40 -1.49 -1.36
C ILE A 328 -12.00 -0.14 -1.73
N ILE A 329 -13.14 0.19 -1.15
CA ILE A 329 -13.82 1.47 -1.35
C ILE A 329 -13.81 2.21 -0.03
N THR A 330 -13.31 3.44 0.01
CA THR A 330 -13.47 4.29 1.21
C THR A 330 -14.60 5.30 0.98
N THR A 331 -15.45 5.48 1.99
CA THR A 331 -16.56 6.44 1.92
C THR A 331 -16.92 7.02 3.28
N ARG A 332 -17.61 8.16 3.26
CA ARG A 332 -18.25 8.75 4.45
C ARG A 332 -19.74 8.38 4.53
N ASP A 333 -20.27 7.77 3.49
CA ASP A 333 -21.70 7.50 3.32
C ASP A 333 -21.96 6.00 3.17
N ARG A 334 -22.42 5.36 4.25
CA ARG A 334 -22.74 3.93 4.25
C ARG A 334 -23.86 3.62 3.26
N GLY A 335 -24.81 4.54 3.05
CA GLY A 335 -25.92 4.36 2.12
C GLY A 335 -25.47 4.16 0.67
N THR A 336 -24.28 4.66 0.30
CA THR A 336 -23.73 4.48 -1.04
C THR A 336 -23.16 3.07 -1.29
N LEU A 337 -22.85 2.29 -0.25
CA LEU A 337 -22.24 0.98 -0.37
C LEU A 337 -23.24 -0.16 -0.64
N GLY A 338 -24.50 -0.01 -0.20
CA GLY A 338 -25.46 -1.12 -0.10
C GLY A 338 -25.86 -1.81 -1.41
N LYS A 339 -25.48 -1.28 -2.58
CA LYS A 339 -25.69 -1.92 -3.89
C LYS A 339 -24.48 -2.71 -4.40
N THR A 340 -23.28 -2.40 -3.90
CA THR A 340 -22.01 -2.86 -4.48
C THR A 340 -21.21 -3.72 -3.49
N VAL A 341 -21.46 -3.54 -2.19
CA VAL A 341 -20.73 -4.21 -1.11
C VAL A 341 -21.73 -5.00 -0.27
N GLU A 342 -21.41 -6.27 -0.03
CA GLU A 342 -22.16 -7.10 0.91
C GLU A 342 -22.05 -6.53 2.32
N GLU A 343 -23.12 -6.61 3.11
CA GLU A 343 -23.18 -6.00 4.44
C GLU A 343 -22.06 -6.49 5.38
N ASP A 344 -21.74 -7.78 5.33
CA ASP A 344 -20.66 -8.40 6.11
C ASP A 344 -19.25 -7.92 5.71
N ASN A 345 -19.13 -7.26 4.55
CA ASN A 345 -17.89 -6.70 4.02
C ASN A 345 -17.79 -5.16 4.20
N ILE A 346 -18.67 -4.57 5.02
CA ILE A 346 -18.59 -3.16 5.40
C ILE A 346 -17.85 -3.04 6.74
N TYR A 347 -16.71 -2.36 6.71
CA TYR A 347 -15.86 -2.10 7.87
C TYR A 347 -16.03 -0.65 8.34
N GLU A 348 -16.61 -0.47 9.54
CA GLU A 348 -16.66 0.84 10.21
C GLU A 348 -15.32 1.15 10.90
N VAL A 349 -14.76 2.32 10.61
CA VAL A 349 -13.51 2.76 11.23
C VAL A 349 -13.78 3.45 12.56
N GLU A 350 -13.32 2.82 13.64
CA GLU A 350 -13.38 3.39 14.99
C GLU A 350 -12.29 4.46 15.24
N VAL A 351 -12.48 5.28 16.28
CA VAL A 351 -11.44 6.19 16.80
C VAL A 351 -10.21 5.44 17.31
N LEU A 352 -9.04 6.08 17.32
CA LEU A 352 -7.83 5.46 17.88
C LEU A 352 -7.97 5.25 19.39
N LYS A 353 -7.44 4.13 19.88
CA LYS A 353 -7.33 3.86 21.32
C LYS A 353 -6.40 4.88 21.96
N SER A 354 -6.55 5.09 23.27
CA SER A 354 -5.82 6.13 24.02
C SER A 354 -4.30 6.06 23.80
N ASP A 355 -3.72 4.86 23.85
CA ASP A 355 -2.27 4.66 23.69
C ASP A 355 -1.80 5.01 22.27
N ASP A 356 -2.52 4.54 21.25
CA ASP A 356 -2.23 4.83 19.84
C ASP A 356 -2.42 6.31 19.51
N ALA A 357 -3.45 6.92 20.08
CA ALA A 357 -3.75 8.34 19.93
C ALA A 357 -2.62 9.20 20.53
N LEU A 358 -2.13 8.84 21.72
CA LEU A 358 -1.01 9.51 22.38
C LEU A 358 0.28 9.34 21.58
N GLN A 359 0.55 8.14 21.08
CA GLN A 359 1.72 7.88 20.24
C GLN A 359 1.67 8.67 18.92
N LEU A 360 0.51 8.74 18.26
CA LEU A 360 0.33 9.54 17.06
C LEU A 360 0.56 11.02 17.36
N PHE A 361 -0.03 11.54 18.44
CA PHE A 361 0.17 12.91 18.88
C PHE A 361 1.66 13.21 19.14
N TYR A 362 2.35 12.36 19.89
CA TYR A 362 3.77 12.51 20.20
C TYR A 362 4.66 12.52 18.96
N SER A 363 4.38 11.66 17.98
CA SER A 363 5.17 11.64 16.74
C SER A 363 5.11 12.97 15.98
N ARG A 364 4.01 13.73 16.11
CA ARG A 364 3.81 15.04 15.49
C ARG A 364 4.28 16.19 16.37
N ALA A 365 3.95 16.18 17.65
CA ALA A 365 4.25 17.26 18.60
C ALA A 365 5.71 17.30 19.07
N PHE A 366 6.40 16.17 19.11
CA PHE A 366 7.73 16.07 19.70
C PHE A 366 8.77 15.42 18.79
N LYS A 367 8.36 14.76 17.69
CA LYS A 367 9.25 13.92 16.86
C LYS A 367 10.05 12.99 17.79
N ASP A 368 11.38 12.94 17.67
CA ASP A 368 12.25 12.06 18.48
C ASP A 368 12.72 12.68 19.81
N ASN A 369 12.21 13.84 20.22
CA ASN A 369 12.65 14.52 21.44
C ASN A 369 12.02 13.92 22.71
N SER A 370 12.65 12.88 23.26
CA SER A 370 12.21 12.17 24.47
C SER A 370 12.10 13.06 25.71
N THR A 371 13.03 14.02 25.88
CA THR A 371 13.03 14.95 27.02
C THR A 371 11.79 15.85 27.03
N ARG A 372 11.38 16.34 25.85
CA ARG A 372 10.18 17.19 25.72
C ARG A 372 8.90 16.39 25.97
N ARG A 373 8.85 15.11 25.57
CA ARG A 373 7.70 14.23 25.84
C ARG A 373 7.41 14.10 27.34
N THR A 374 8.43 13.85 28.16
CA THR A 374 8.25 13.69 29.61
C THR A 374 7.78 14.99 30.28
N ASN A 375 8.37 16.11 29.89
CA ASN A 375 8.06 17.41 30.50
C ASN A 375 6.66 17.92 30.16
N TYR A 376 6.07 17.50 29.03
CA TYR A 376 4.78 17.97 28.51
C TYR A 376 3.67 16.91 28.56
N LYS A 377 3.87 15.81 29.30
CA LYS A 377 2.94 14.67 29.36
C LYS A 377 1.49 15.08 29.66
N GLU A 378 1.25 15.83 30.73
CA GLU A 378 -0.10 16.27 31.12
C GLU A 378 -0.76 17.18 30.06
N LEU A 379 0.02 18.03 29.38
CA LEU A 379 -0.49 18.90 28.32
C LEU A 379 -0.85 18.10 27.07
N ALA A 380 -0.05 17.08 26.75
CA ALA A 380 -0.35 16.16 25.66
C ALA A 380 -1.60 15.32 25.94
N GLU A 381 -1.78 14.82 27.17
CA GLU A 381 -2.99 14.10 27.59
C GLU A 381 -4.24 14.98 27.44
N LYS A 382 -4.17 16.26 27.81
CA LYS A 382 -5.26 17.23 27.59
C LYS A 382 -5.58 17.42 26.09
N ALA A 383 -4.55 17.52 25.24
CA ALA A 383 -4.74 17.67 23.80
C ALA A 383 -5.34 16.42 23.15
N VAL A 384 -4.87 15.23 23.56
CA VAL A 384 -5.39 13.93 23.10
C VAL A 384 -6.83 13.73 23.56
N ALA A 385 -7.15 14.09 24.80
CA ALA A 385 -8.51 14.05 25.33
C ALA A 385 -9.47 14.96 24.56
N TYR A 386 -9.00 16.11 24.07
CA TYR A 386 -9.80 16.99 23.19
C TYR A 386 -10.01 16.36 21.80
N ALA A 387 -8.98 15.75 21.20
CA ALA A 387 -9.11 15.12 19.89
C ALA A 387 -9.92 13.81 19.89
N LYS A 388 -10.14 13.20 21.08
CA LYS A 388 -10.92 11.96 21.28
C LYS A 388 -10.60 10.84 20.29
N GLY A 389 -9.31 10.66 20.02
CA GLY A 389 -8.81 9.58 19.15
C GLY A 389 -9.00 9.81 17.65
N VAL A 390 -9.46 10.97 17.18
CA VAL A 390 -9.55 11.28 15.74
C VAL A 390 -8.16 11.59 15.16
N PRO A 391 -7.62 10.77 14.23
CA PRO A 391 -6.25 10.92 13.70
C PRO A 391 -5.94 12.29 13.10
N LEU A 392 -6.88 12.86 12.34
CA LEU A 392 -6.71 14.19 11.75
C LEU A 392 -6.54 15.25 12.85
N ALA A 393 -7.40 15.25 13.86
CA ALA A 393 -7.32 16.20 14.97
C ALA A 393 -6.01 16.05 15.73
N LEU A 394 -5.59 14.82 16.06
CA LEU A 394 -4.30 14.55 16.71
C LEU A 394 -3.12 15.08 15.88
N THR A 395 -3.16 14.94 14.57
CA THR A 395 -2.09 15.40 13.67
C THR A 395 -2.00 16.92 13.59
N VAL A 396 -3.16 17.59 13.46
CA VAL A 396 -3.24 19.06 13.41
C VAL A 396 -2.79 19.66 14.75
N LEU A 397 -3.29 19.13 15.86
CA LEU A 397 -2.93 19.60 17.20
C LEU A 397 -1.45 19.35 17.51
N GLY A 398 -0.93 18.17 17.16
CA GLY A 398 0.49 17.89 17.35
C GLY A 398 1.36 18.87 16.56
N SER A 399 0.98 19.21 15.33
CA SER A 399 1.69 20.19 14.51
C SER A 399 1.56 21.62 15.05
N LEU A 400 0.39 22.00 15.57
CA LEU A 400 0.15 23.29 16.22
C LEU A 400 1.09 23.45 17.43
N PHE A 401 1.09 22.47 18.33
CA PHE A 401 1.85 22.55 19.58
C PHE A 401 3.34 22.29 19.42
N PHE A 402 3.77 21.64 18.33
CA PHE A 402 5.18 21.51 17.98
C PHE A 402 5.90 22.87 17.99
N ASN A 403 5.20 23.92 17.54
CA ASN A 403 5.71 25.29 17.43
C ASN A 403 5.79 26.05 18.76
N CYS A 404 5.10 25.61 19.81
CA CYS A 404 5.09 26.29 21.12
C CYS A 404 6.44 26.15 21.83
N LYS A 405 7.08 27.25 22.19
CA LYS A 405 8.41 27.26 22.81
C LYS A 405 8.38 27.04 24.32
N SER A 406 7.25 27.30 24.98
CA SER A 406 7.09 27.14 26.42
C SER A 406 5.80 26.41 26.80
N LYS A 407 5.63 26.07 28.08
CA LYS A 407 4.39 25.45 28.59
C LYS A 407 3.26 26.48 28.64
N GLU A 408 3.57 27.73 28.96
CA GLU A 408 2.61 28.83 29.02
C GLU A 408 2.01 29.12 27.64
N GLU A 409 2.85 29.14 26.59
CA GLU A 409 2.40 29.31 25.21
C GLU A 409 1.48 28.16 24.77
N TRP A 410 1.80 26.92 25.18
CA TRP A 410 0.97 25.76 24.90
C TRP A 410 -0.40 25.87 25.58
N GLU A 411 -0.44 26.26 26.86
CA GLU A 411 -1.69 26.45 27.59
C GLU A 411 -2.54 27.57 26.99
N ASP A 412 -1.93 28.65 26.53
CA ASP A 412 -2.62 29.76 25.88
C ASP A 412 -3.22 29.34 24.54
N GLU A 413 -2.45 28.67 23.68
CA GLU A 413 -2.97 28.13 22.41
C GLU A 413 -4.06 27.06 22.63
N PHE A 414 -3.95 26.23 23.68
CA PHE A 414 -5.01 25.28 24.01
C PHE A 414 -6.30 25.97 24.53
N LYS A 415 -6.18 27.05 25.31
CA LYS A 415 -7.33 27.87 25.72
C LYS A 415 -8.01 28.54 24.52
N LYS A 416 -7.20 29.08 23.60
CA LYS A 416 -7.67 29.66 22.34
C LYS A 416 -8.40 28.63 21.48
N LEU A 417 -7.86 27.43 21.32
CA LEU A 417 -8.47 26.32 20.58
C LEU A 417 -9.88 25.97 21.11
N LYS A 418 -10.05 25.89 22.43
CA LYS A 418 -11.37 25.61 23.04
C LYS A 418 -12.42 26.68 22.76
N ARG A 419 -11.99 27.91 22.47
CA ARG A 419 -12.89 29.03 22.15
C ARG A 419 -13.08 29.20 20.65
N PHE A 420 -12.02 28.95 19.88
CA PHE A 420 -11.96 29.09 18.44
C PHE A 420 -11.47 27.77 17.84
N PRO A 421 -12.40 26.87 17.50
CA PRO A 421 -12.05 25.56 16.95
C PRO A 421 -11.21 25.71 15.68
N ASN A 422 -10.19 24.86 15.56
CA ASN A 422 -9.24 24.94 14.46
C ASN A 422 -9.92 24.76 13.09
N GLU A 423 -9.64 25.67 12.16
CA GLU A 423 -10.31 25.73 10.87
C GLU A 423 -10.04 24.52 9.97
N ASP A 424 -8.84 23.93 10.02
CA ASP A 424 -8.49 22.77 9.19
C ASP A 424 -9.29 21.53 9.61
N ILE A 425 -9.46 21.32 10.92
CA ILE A 425 -10.30 20.24 11.46
C ILE A 425 -11.76 20.48 11.06
N GLN A 426 -12.25 21.70 11.27
CA GLN A 426 -13.63 22.08 10.99
C GLN A 426 -13.96 21.93 9.51
N LYS A 427 -13.07 22.35 8.61
CA LYS A 427 -13.24 22.23 7.16
C LYS A 427 -13.44 20.78 6.72
N VAL A 428 -12.67 19.83 7.27
CA VAL A 428 -12.78 18.41 6.88
C VAL A 428 -14.07 17.77 7.42
N LEU A 429 -14.46 18.08 8.65
CA LEU A 429 -15.69 17.57 9.27
C LEU A 429 -16.94 18.12 8.58
N ARG A 430 -16.91 19.40 8.19
CA ARG A 430 -18.03 20.12 7.57
C ARG A 430 -18.43 19.57 6.21
N ILE A 431 -17.51 18.92 5.48
CA ILE A 431 -17.81 18.30 4.17
C ILE A 431 -19.03 17.37 4.22
N SER A 432 -19.17 16.58 5.28
CA SER A 432 -20.33 15.67 5.40
C SER A 432 -21.62 16.46 5.68
N TYR A 433 -21.55 17.50 6.52
CA TYR A 433 -22.68 18.38 6.83
C TYR A 433 -23.16 19.18 5.62
N ASP A 434 -22.27 19.77 4.83
CA ASP A 434 -22.65 20.62 3.69
C ASP A 434 -23.43 19.84 2.61
N ARG A 435 -23.25 18.52 2.53
CA ARG A 435 -23.96 17.60 1.63
C ARG A 435 -25.38 17.25 2.06
N LEU A 436 -25.73 17.47 3.32
CA LEU A 436 -27.06 17.19 3.83
C LEU A 436 -28.10 18.13 3.20
N ARG A 437 -29.35 17.65 3.07
CA ARG A 437 -30.47 18.52 2.71
C ARG A 437 -30.91 19.30 3.94
N GLU A 438 -31.78 20.29 3.72
CA GLU A 438 -32.20 21.24 4.76
C GLU A 438 -32.74 20.55 6.02
N ASN A 439 -33.61 19.54 5.86
CA ASN A 439 -34.17 18.78 6.98
C ASN A 439 -33.08 18.13 7.84
N GLU A 440 -32.13 17.44 7.21
CA GLU A 440 -31.05 16.75 7.92
C GLU A 440 -30.05 17.74 8.56
N LYS A 441 -29.81 18.88 7.91
CA LYS A 441 -28.97 19.96 8.48
C LYS A 441 -29.56 20.49 9.78
N GLU A 442 -30.84 20.85 9.76
CA GLU A 442 -31.52 21.35 10.96
C GLU A 442 -31.56 20.30 12.08
N ILE A 443 -31.85 19.04 11.75
CA ILE A 443 -31.80 17.94 12.73
C ILE A 443 -30.39 17.80 13.33
N PHE A 444 -29.34 17.85 12.51
CA PHE A 444 -27.95 17.78 12.99
C PHE A 444 -27.63 18.91 13.98
N LEU A 445 -28.01 20.15 13.65
CA LEU A 445 -27.78 21.32 14.51
C LEU A 445 -28.56 21.20 15.82
N ASP A 446 -29.80 20.72 15.78
CA ASP A 446 -30.63 20.49 16.97
C ASP A 446 -29.99 19.45 17.89
N ILE A 447 -29.48 18.35 17.32
CA ILE A 447 -28.79 17.30 18.09
C ILE A 447 -27.52 17.85 18.74
N ALA A 448 -26.69 18.57 17.99
CA ALA A 448 -25.45 19.15 18.49
C ALA A 448 -25.69 20.12 19.67
N CYS A 449 -26.78 20.87 19.63
CA CYS A 449 -27.12 21.84 20.67
C CYS A 449 -27.78 21.20 21.90
N PHE A 450 -28.76 20.30 21.70
CA PHE A 450 -29.71 19.95 22.76
C PHE A 450 -29.91 18.45 23.02
N HIS A 451 -29.54 17.58 22.08
CA HIS A 451 -30.01 16.19 22.11
C HIS A 451 -28.93 15.10 22.13
N LYS A 452 -27.64 15.46 22.17
CA LYS A 452 -26.58 14.48 22.48
C LYS A 452 -26.82 13.81 23.84
N GLY A 453 -26.69 12.48 23.90
CA GLY A 453 -26.90 11.64 25.08
C GLY A 453 -28.36 11.42 25.46
N LYS A 454 -29.32 11.90 24.66
CA LYS A 454 -30.76 11.73 24.93
C LYS A 454 -31.33 10.50 24.23
N SER A 455 -32.45 10.00 24.75
CA SER A 455 -33.15 8.85 24.19
C SER A 455 -33.58 9.09 22.74
N VAL A 456 -33.31 8.14 21.84
CA VAL A 456 -33.71 8.22 20.42
C VAL A 456 -35.21 8.50 20.27
N VAL A 457 -36.05 7.88 21.12
CA VAL A 457 -37.52 8.04 21.10
C VAL A 457 -37.91 9.47 21.48
N GLU A 458 -37.31 10.02 22.54
CA GLU A 458 -37.56 11.40 22.96
C GLU A 458 -37.15 12.38 21.88
N VAL A 459 -35.97 12.19 21.28
CA VAL A 459 -35.45 13.08 20.25
C VAL A 459 -36.32 13.06 18.99
N LYS A 460 -36.75 11.87 18.54
CA LYS A 460 -37.68 11.75 17.39
C LYS A 460 -38.96 12.56 17.63
N ARG A 461 -39.60 12.38 18.79
CA ARG A 461 -40.81 13.11 19.15
C ARG A 461 -40.59 14.63 19.19
N MET A 462 -39.47 15.07 19.76
CA MET A 462 -39.16 16.51 19.87
C MET A 462 -38.91 17.15 18.50
N LEU A 463 -38.23 16.44 17.60
CA LEU A 463 -37.99 16.89 16.23
C LEU A 463 -39.28 16.93 15.40
N GLU A 464 -40.17 15.95 15.58
CA GLU A 464 -41.48 15.90 14.90
C GLU A 464 -42.38 17.06 15.33
N VAL A 465 -42.37 17.44 16.61
CA VAL A 465 -43.11 18.63 17.10
C VAL A 465 -42.61 19.91 16.43
N ARG A 466 -41.34 19.97 16.04
CA ARG A 466 -40.75 21.09 15.29
C ARG A 466 -41.02 21.01 13.78
N GLY A 467 -41.69 19.97 13.31
CA GLY A 467 -42.04 19.77 11.90
C GLY A 467 -40.96 19.09 11.06
N PHE A 468 -39.92 18.51 11.70
CA PHE A 468 -38.86 17.79 10.99
C PHE A 468 -39.24 16.32 10.72
N PHE A 469 -38.73 15.78 9.62
CA PHE A 469 -38.84 14.36 9.30
C PHE A 469 -37.78 13.55 10.06
N ALA A 470 -37.99 13.39 11.37
CA ALA A 470 -36.99 12.88 12.31
C ALA A 470 -36.48 11.47 11.97
N THR A 471 -37.37 10.54 11.63
CA THR A 471 -36.99 9.15 11.36
C THR A 471 -36.06 9.01 10.14
N SER A 472 -36.41 9.68 9.03
CA SER A 472 -35.56 9.69 7.84
C SER A 472 -34.26 10.46 8.09
N GLY A 473 -34.35 11.60 8.77
CA GLY A 473 -33.18 12.44 9.01
C GLY A 473 -32.15 11.78 9.90
N ILE A 474 -32.57 11.17 11.02
CA ILE A 474 -31.67 10.43 11.93
C ILE A 474 -30.99 9.28 11.18
N ARG A 475 -31.72 8.53 10.34
CA ARG A 475 -31.13 7.46 9.53
C ARG A 475 -30.01 7.98 8.62
N ILE A 476 -30.24 9.08 7.91
CA ILE A 476 -29.24 9.68 7.01
C ILE A 476 -28.02 10.17 7.80
N LEU A 477 -28.22 10.77 8.98
CA LEU A 477 -27.11 11.20 9.83
C LEU A 477 -26.26 10.03 10.34
N ILE A 478 -26.89 8.88 10.63
CA ILE A 478 -26.18 7.63 10.95
C ILE A 478 -25.41 7.14 9.73
N GLU A 479 -26.04 7.05 8.56
CA GLU A 479 -25.38 6.62 7.31
C GLU A 479 -24.18 7.51 6.92
N MET A 480 -24.23 8.80 7.25
CA MET A 480 -23.15 9.76 7.04
C MET A 480 -22.05 9.72 8.11
N SER A 481 -22.16 8.85 9.12
CA SER A 481 -21.27 8.78 10.30
C SER A 481 -21.16 10.12 11.04
N LEU A 482 -22.28 10.85 11.12
CA LEU A 482 -22.38 12.13 11.83
C LEU A 482 -22.93 11.95 13.26
N ILE A 483 -23.71 10.90 13.48
CA ILE A 483 -24.20 10.47 14.79
C ILE A 483 -24.13 8.94 14.85
N SER A 484 -24.17 8.40 16.06
CA SER A 484 -24.32 6.96 16.33
C SER A 484 -25.44 6.75 17.33
N ILE A 485 -25.97 5.53 17.40
CA ILE A 485 -26.89 5.11 18.46
C ILE A 485 -26.10 4.21 19.39
N ASP A 486 -26.03 4.59 20.66
CA ASP A 486 -25.52 3.72 21.71
C ASP A 486 -26.70 2.98 22.34
N SER A 487 -26.51 1.68 22.61
CA SER A 487 -27.54 0.80 23.15
C SER A 487 -27.04 0.22 24.46
N GLU A 488 -27.41 0.85 25.57
CA GLU A 488 -27.09 0.35 26.91
C GLU A 488 -28.27 -0.46 27.46
N MET A 489 -27.98 -1.61 28.07
CA MET A 489 -28.98 -2.36 28.84
C MET A 489 -28.99 -1.82 30.26
N GLU A 490 -30.03 -1.07 30.63
CA GLU A 490 -30.20 -0.57 32.00
C GLU A 490 -31.11 -1.56 32.76
N THR A 491 -30.61 -2.14 33.85
CA THR A 491 -31.42 -2.96 34.75
C THR A 491 -32.12 -2.02 35.73
N ILE A 492 -33.44 -1.91 35.61
CA ILE A 492 -34.23 -1.09 36.52
C ILE A 492 -34.85 -2.03 37.56
N GLU A 493 -34.47 -1.84 38.83
CA GLU A 493 -35.14 -2.46 39.96
C GLU A 493 -36.39 -1.63 40.30
N MET A 494 -37.57 -2.21 40.07
CA MET A 494 -38.83 -1.70 40.62
C MET A 494 -39.37 -2.76 41.56
N ASP A 495 -39.58 -2.40 42.84
CA ASP A 495 -40.19 -3.20 43.92
C ASP A 495 -40.49 -4.68 43.53
N ASP A 496 -39.52 -5.56 43.83
CA ASP A 496 -39.51 -7.02 43.60
C ASP A 496 -39.49 -7.55 42.14
N LEU A 497 -39.35 -6.69 41.12
CA LEU A 497 -39.12 -7.08 39.71
C LEU A 497 -37.92 -6.35 39.09
N GLN A 498 -36.90 -7.13 38.69
CA GLN A 498 -35.85 -6.65 37.80
C GLN A 498 -36.36 -6.66 36.36
N GLN A 499 -36.40 -5.49 35.72
CA GLN A 499 -36.74 -5.35 34.30
C GLN A 499 -35.51 -4.86 33.54
N GLU A 500 -35.03 -5.65 32.58
CA GLU A 500 -34.04 -5.20 31.60
C GLU A 500 -34.76 -4.33 30.56
N MET A 501 -34.44 -3.04 30.52
CA MET A 501 -34.88 -2.15 29.46
C MET A 501 -33.67 -1.64 28.69
N GLY A 502 -33.63 -1.92 27.38
CA GLY A 502 -32.65 -1.33 26.49
C GLY A 502 -32.92 0.16 26.31
N ARG A 503 -31.94 1.00 26.64
CA ARG A 503 -31.98 2.44 26.44
C ARG A 503 -31.09 2.79 25.26
N GLU A 504 -31.72 3.20 24.16
CA GLU A 504 -31.01 3.73 22.99
C GLU A 504 -30.82 5.24 23.11
N THR A 505 -29.58 5.71 23.08
CA THR A 505 -29.22 7.14 23.14
C THR A 505 -28.56 7.61 21.84
N ILE A 506 -28.78 8.88 21.48
CA ILE A 506 -28.11 9.50 20.34
C ILE A 506 -26.76 10.04 20.78
N GLU A 507 -25.69 9.49 20.20
CA GLU A 507 -24.33 9.95 20.40
C GLU A 507 -23.81 10.77 19.22
N MET A 508 -22.95 11.74 19.55
CA MET A 508 -22.30 12.61 18.58
C MET A 508 -20.89 12.93 19.05
N HIS A 509 -19.90 12.72 18.17
CA HIS A 509 -18.51 13.02 18.47
C HIS A 509 -18.32 14.49 18.85
N ASP A 510 -17.51 14.79 19.87
CA ASP A 510 -17.36 16.16 20.41
C ASP A 510 -16.92 17.17 19.35
N LEU A 511 -16.04 16.78 18.44
CA LEU A 511 -15.61 17.66 17.34
C LEU A 511 -16.75 18.00 16.36
N LEU A 512 -17.68 17.06 16.12
CA LEU A 512 -18.88 17.32 15.32
C LEU A 512 -19.88 18.19 16.09
N GLN A 513 -20.01 17.96 17.40
CA GLN A 513 -20.85 18.79 18.26
C GLN A 513 -20.35 20.24 18.32
N GLU A 514 -19.04 20.42 18.47
CA GLU A 514 -18.39 21.72 18.47
C GLU A 514 -18.57 22.43 17.13
N MET A 515 -18.42 21.70 16.01
CA MET A 515 -18.72 22.20 14.67
C MET A 515 -20.17 22.67 14.54
N GLY A 516 -21.15 21.84 14.94
CA GLY A 516 -22.57 22.19 14.87
C GLY A 516 -22.90 23.45 15.66
N ARG A 517 -22.38 23.57 16.89
CA ARG A 517 -22.56 24.76 17.73
C ARG A 517 -21.95 26.01 17.11
N LYS A 518 -20.77 25.89 16.48
CA LYS A 518 -20.13 27.01 15.77
C LYS A 518 -20.97 27.48 14.57
N ILE A 519 -21.52 26.55 13.79
CA ILE A 519 -22.41 26.87 12.66
C ILE A 519 -23.63 27.66 13.13
N VAL A 520 -24.27 27.26 14.24
CA VAL A 520 -25.41 27.99 14.82
C VAL A 520 -25.02 29.41 15.26
N GLN A 521 -23.84 29.58 15.86
CA GLN A 521 -23.35 30.91 16.26
C GLN A 521 -23.10 31.83 15.06
N GLU A 522 -22.52 31.31 13.98
CA GLU A 522 -22.29 32.05 12.74
C GLU A 522 -23.61 32.47 12.08
N GLN A 523 -24.59 31.56 12.01
CA GLN A 523 -25.91 31.85 11.46
C GLN A 523 -26.69 32.86 12.32
N GLY A 524 -26.59 32.77 13.65
CA GLY A 524 -27.23 33.70 14.58
C GLY A 524 -26.69 35.13 14.47
N ASN A 525 -25.37 35.29 14.30
CA ASN A 525 -24.74 36.60 14.12
C ASN A 525 -25.00 37.24 12.74
N SER A 526 -25.34 36.44 11.73
CA SER A 526 -25.67 36.95 10.37
C SER A 526 -27.08 37.55 10.25
N LYS A 527 -27.92 37.41 11.29
CA LYS A 527 -29.30 37.92 11.35
C LYS A 527 -29.47 39.16 12.25
N CYS A 528 -28.38 39.75 12.75
CA CYS A 528 -28.38 40.96 13.58
C CYS A 528 -27.87 42.18 12.81
#